data_AF-A0A842WYB6-F1
#
_entry.id   AF-A0A842WYB6-F1
#
_cell.length_a   1.000
_cell.length_b   1.000
_cell.length_c   1.000
_cell.angle_alpha   90.00
_cell.angle_beta   90.00
_cell.angle_gamma   90.00
#
_symmetry.space_group_name_H-M   'P 1'
#
loop_
_entity.id
_entity.type
_entity.pdbx_description
1 polymer ?
#
loop_
_entity_poly.entity_id
_entity_poly.type
_entity_poly.pdbx_seq_one_letter_code
_entity_poly.pdbx_strand_id
1 'polypeptide(L)'
;MTTMTYGFSIGIIALLLGALYYVRIYSVPKMVRWLNKMIKSVGKGNVPEPAPVQGRDEILQEIINTELLPMGVAKPIDEIPTHTIDLKIPELDSLLDELAEITGLTEEDVDVFRQDLFTMKPSERPGFVMEVIKQERARRAKDLEEKEKGVSEEEQVEATPEDLEDMRTRLKSLGLAEEDIDVMVAQAKGLSKAEMEAIISEIEKQLG
;
A
#
# COMPACT_ATOMS: atom_id res chain seq x y z
N MET A 1 58.82 -72.67 0.40
CA MET A 1 58.38 -71.95 1.61
C MET A 1 58.21 -70.44 1.44
N THR A 2 58.46 -69.85 0.26
CA THR A 2 58.30 -68.41 0.03
C THR A 2 56.89 -68.02 -0.44
N THR A 3 56.22 -68.85 -1.25
CA THR A 3 54.88 -68.58 -1.77
C THR A 3 53.79 -68.49 -0.69
N MET A 4 53.90 -69.25 0.39
CA MET A 4 52.94 -69.26 1.49
C MET A 4 53.07 -68.01 2.40
N THR A 5 54.30 -67.49 2.59
CA THR A 5 54.56 -66.27 3.35
C THR A 5 54.18 -65.01 2.58
N TYR A 6 54.35 -64.98 1.25
CA TYR A 6 53.86 -63.88 0.41
C TYR A 6 52.33 -63.84 0.31
N GLY A 7 51.64 -65.00 0.28
CA GLY A 7 50.18 -65.03 0.30
C GLY A 7 49.59 -64.52 1.62
N PHE A 8 50.22 -64.84 2.74
CA PHE A 8 49.78 -64.37 4.06
C PHE A 8 50.01 -62.87 4.26
N SER A 9 51.15 -62.32 3.80
CA SER A 9 51.43 -60.88 3.90
C SER A 9 50.52 -60.04 3.02
N ILE A 10 50.19 -60.48 1.80
CA ILE A 10 49.22 -59.80 0.92
C ILE A 10 47.82 -59.83 1.55
N GLY A 11 47.41 -60.96 2.15
CA GLY A 11 46.13 -61.07 2.85
C GLY A 11 46.00 -60.07 4.01
N ILE A 12 47.04 -59.92 4.82
CA ILE A 12 47.05 -58.96 5.94
C ILE A 12 46.99 -57.51 5.42
N ILE A 13 47.73 -57.18 4.36
CA ILE A 13 47.71 -55.83 3.77
C ILE A 13 46.32 -55.50 3.23
N ALA A 14 45.68 -56.44 2.52
CA ALA A 14 44.32 -56.27 2.02
C ALA A 14 43.31 -56.08 3.16
N LEU A 15 43.46 -56.84 4.26
CA LEU A 15 42.59 -56.73 5.44
C LEU A 15 42.77 -55.38 6.15
N LEU A 16 44.02 -54.90 6.30
CA LEU A 16 44.30 -53.58 6.87
C LEU A 16 43.77 -52.43 6.02
N LEU A 17 43.92 -52.50 4.69
CA LEU A 17 43.34 -51.51 3.78
C LEU A 17 41.81 -51.55 3.82
N GLY A 18 41.21 -52.75 3.89
CA GLY A 18 39.77 -52.92 4.06
C GLY A 18 39.26 -52.33 5.39
N ALA A 19 39.99 -52.55 6.49
CA ALA A 19 39.66 -52.00 7.80
C ALA A 19 39.76 -50.46 7.81
N LEU A 20 40.82 -49.89 7.23
CA LEU A 20 40.98 -48.45 7.08
C LEU A 20 39.84 -47.84 6.26
N TYR A 21 39.46 -48.49 5.15
CA TYR A 21 38.36 -48.04 4.30
C TYR A 21 37.00 -48.12 5.00
N TYR A 22 36.76 -49.23 5.73
CA TYR A 22 35.57 -49.42 6.54
C TYR A 22 35.45 -48.34 7.60
N VAL A 23 36.51 -48.11 8.40
CA VAL A 23 36.51 -47.06 9.43
C VAL A 23 36.27 -45.70 8.78
N ARG A 24 36.91 -45.38 7.66
CA ARG A 24 36.73 -44.08 6.99
C ARG A 24 35.31 -43.86 6.46
N ILE A 25 34.57 -44.91 6.08
CA ILE A 25 33.21 -44.78 5.54
C ILE A 25 32.15 -44.88 6.62
N TYR A 26 32.28 -45.83 7.54
CA TYR A 26 31.31 -46.05 8.61
C TYR A 26 31.48 -45.08 9.78
N SER A 27 32.64 -44.45 9.96
CA SER A 27 32.82 -43.38 10.97
C SER A 27 32.10 -42.07 10.60
N VAL A 28 31.74 -41.88 9.33
CA VAL A 28 31.12 -40.63 8.87
C VAL A 28 29.59 -40.78 8.85
N PRO A 29 28.85 -39.99 9.65
CA PRO A 29 27.38 -40.01 9.65
C PRO A 29 26.78 -39.84 8.25
N LYS A 30 25.65 -40.49 8.00
CA LYS A 30 24.97 -40.45 6.68
C LYS A 30 24.75 -39.01 6.19
N MET A 31 24.34 -38.10 7.07
CA MET A 31 24.11 -36.69 6.73
C MET A 31 25.38 -35.93 6.33
N VAL A 32 26.49 -36.19 7.02
CA VAL A 32 27.79 -35.58 6.69
C VAL A 32 28.28 -36.05 5.32
N ARG A 33 28.00 -37.30 4.95
CA ARG A 33 28.29 -37.82 3.60
C ARG A 33 27.46 -37.12 2.52
N TRP A 34 26.18 -36.88 2.77
CA TRP A 34 25.32 -36.11 1.87
C TRP A 34 25.80 -34.67 1.72
N LEU A 35 26.10 -33.98 2.83
CA LEU A 35 26.64 -32.62 2.81
C LEU A 35 27.93 -32.52 1.99
N ASN A 36 28.86 -33.48 2.18
CA ASN A 36 30.09 -33.55 1.39
C ASN A 36 29.83 -33.81 -0.11
N LYS A 37 28.79 -34.59 -0.47
CA LYS A 37 28.38 -34.80 -1.88
C LYS A 37 27.87 -33.49 -2.48
N MET A 38 27.05 -32.74 -1.73
CA MET A 38 26.51 -31.45 -2.16
C MET A 38 27.63 -30.42 -2.36
N ILE A 39 28.55 -30.27 -1.40
CA ILE A 39 29.70 -29.36 -1.50
C ILE A 39 30.56 -29.68 -2.73
N LYS A 40 30.82 -30.97 -3.01
CA LYS A 40 31.56 -31.39 -4.21
C LYS A 40 30.81 -31.09 -5.51
N SER A 41 29.48 -31.14 -5.51
CA SER A 41 28.67 -30.81 -6.68
C SER A 41 28.74 -29.31 -6.98
N VAL A 42 28.56 -28.48 -5.95
CA VAL A 42 28.68 -27.01 -6.05
C VAL A 42 30.08 -26.60 -6.51
N GLY A 43 31.13 -27.22 -5.95
CA GLY A 43 32.51 -26.96 -6.37
C GLY A 43 32.82 -27.34 -7.83
N LYS A 44 31.97 -28.15 -8.48
CA LYS A 44 32.05 -28.49 -9.90
C LYS A 44 31.15 -27.62 -10.79
N GLY A 45 30.47 -26.62 -10.20
CA GLY A 45 29.51 -25.77 -10.90
C GLY A 45 28.14 -26.41 -11.15
N ASN A 46 27.85 -27.57 -10.55
CA ASN A 46 26.57 -28.26 -10.69
C ASN A 46 25.64 -27.96 -9.51
N VAL A 47 24.34 -27.87 -9.77
CA VAL A 47 23.32 -27.77 -8.71
C VAL A 47 23.25 -29.12 -7.97
N PRO A 48 23.46 -29.15 -6.64
CA PRO A 48 23.43 -30.39 -5.86
C PRO A 48 22.00 -30.94 -5.74
N GLU A 49 21.90 -32.26 -5.71
CA GLU A 49 20.67 -32.97 -5.32
C GLU A 49 20.37 -32.72 -3.83
N PRO A 50 19.10 -32.41 -3.47
CA PRO A 50 18.73 -32.16 -2.08
C PRO A 50 18.92 -33.43 -1.22
N ALA A 51 19.32 -33.24 0.04
CA ALA A 51 19.38 -34.34 0.98
C ALA A 51 17.96 -34.85 1.28
N PRO A 52 17.77 -36.18 1.52
CA PRO A 52 16.47 -36.75 1.88
C PRO A 52 16.16 -36.44 3.35
N VAL A 53 15.85 -35.19 3.63
CA VAL A 53 15.43 -34.70 4.95
C VAL A 53 14.00 -34.21 4.87
N GLN A 54 13.27 -34.35 5.98
CA GLN A 54 11.90 -33.85 6.05
C GLN A 54 11.89 -32.32 5.90
N GLY A 55 10.92 -31.83 5.13
CA GLY A 55 10.65 -30.40 5.02
C GLY A 55 10.10 -29.81 6.33
N ARG A 56 10.09 -28.48 6.46
CA ARG A 56 9.49 -27.80 7.62
C ARG A 56 8.02 -28.22 7.80
N ASP A 57 7.27 -28.30 6.71
CA ASP A 57 5.83 -28.58 6.74
C ASP A 57 5.55 -30.02 7.16
N GLU A 58 6.40 -30.96 6.72
CA GLU A 58 6.35 -32.37 7.16
C GLU A 58 6.68 -32.49 8.66
N ILE A 59 7.65 -31.74 9.17
CA ILE A 59 7.97 -31.70 10.61
C ILE A 59 6.79 -31.13 11.41
N LEU A 60 6.16 -30.05 10.94
CA LEU A 60 4.99 -29.47 11.61
C LEU A 60 3.82 -30.45 11.60
N GLN A 61 3.61 -31.18 10.51
CA GLN A 61 2.62 -32.25 10.44
C GLN A 61 2.88 -33.34 11.47
N GLU A 62 4.12 -33.81 11.55
CA GLU A 62 4.50 -34.84 12.50
C GLU A 62 4.24 -34.38 13.94
N ILE A 63 4.60 -33.14 14.28
CA ILE A 63 4.34 -32.56 15.61
C ILE A 63 2.83 -32.50 15.89
N ILE A 64 2.06 -31.91 14.98
CA ILE A 64 0.60 -31.74 15.15
C ILE A 64 -0.09 -33.10 15.27
N ASN A 65 0.27 -34.06 14.41
CA ASN A 65 -0.33 -35.39 14.43
C ASN A 65 0.09 -36.20 15.65
N THR A 66 1.28 -35.97 16.20
CA THR A 66 1.70 -36.57 17.48
C THR A 66 0.82 -36.07 18.63
N GLU A 67 0.48 -34.78 18.64
CA GLU A 67 -0.42 -34.18 19.64
C GLU A 67 -1.89 -34.59 19.45
N LEU A 68 -2.33 -34.81 18.21
CA LEU A 68 -3.71 -35.20 17.89
C LEU A 68 -3.95 -36.72 17.97
N LEU A 69 -2.89 -37.52 18.08
CA LEU A 69 -2.95 -38.98 18.17
C LEU A 69 -3.88 -39.49 19.29
N PRO A 70 -3.90 -38.91 20.50
CA PRO A 70 -4.83 -39.30 21.57
C PRO A 70 -6.30 -39.03 21.23
N MET A 71 -6.57 -38.09 20.31
CA MET A 71 -7.92 -37.74 19.86
C MET A 71 -8.40 -38.59 18.67
N GLY A 72 -7.54 -39.46 18.13
CA GLY A 72 -7.84 -40.29 16.96
C GLY A 72 -7.99 -39.50 15.66
N VAL A 73 -7.47 -38.27 15.62
CA VAL A 73 -7.54 -37.37 14.46
C VAL A 73 -6.16 -37.22 13.85
N ALA A 74 -6.07 -37.23 12.52
CA ALA A 74 -4.85 -36.94 11.78
C ALA A 74 -5.14 -35.87 10.73
N LYS A 75 -4.26 -34.88 10.61
CA LYS A 75 -4.37 -33.81 9.61
C LYS A 75 -3.42 -34.05 8.42
N PRO A 76 -3.90 -33.87 7.18
CA PRO A 76 -3.05 -33.86 6.00
C PRO A 76 -2.17 -32.60 5.97
N ILE A 77 -1.09 -32.62 5.20
CA ILE A 77 -0.12 -31.51 5.08
C ILE A 77 -0.82 -30.21 4.63
N ASP A 78 -1.79 -30.34 3.73
CA ASP A 78 -2.52 -29.22 3.13
C ASP A 78 -3.41 -28.45 4.13
N GLU A 79 -3.76 -29.07 5.27
CA GLU A 79 -4.57 -28.45 6.32
C GLU A 79 -3.75 -27.80 7.43
N ILE A 80 -2.42 -27.83 7.31
CA ILE A 80 -1.53 -27.22 8.29
C ILE A 80 -1.21 -25.81 7.82
N PRO A 81 -1.62 -24.78 8.58
CA PRO A 81 -1.32 -23.41 8.22
C PRO A 81 0.20 -23.21 8.21
N THR A 82 0.74 -22.83 7.06
CA THR A 82 2.17 -22.52 6.85
C THR A 82 2.62 -21.27 7.62
N HIS A 83 1.65 -20.45 8.04
CA HIS A 83 1.84 -19.19 8.74
C HIS A 83 1.12 -19.24 10.09
N THR A 84 1.83 -18.87 11.17
CA THR A 84 1.35 -19.04 12.55
C THR A 84 0.33 -17.97 12.96
N ILE A 85 0.25 -16.84 12.27
CA ILE A 85 -0.60 -15.71 12.65
C ILE A 85 -1.10 -14.99 11.40
N ASP A 86 -2.39 -15.15 11.08
CA ASP A 86 -3.10 -14.17 10.26
C ASP A 86 -3.34 -12.93 11.12
N LEU A 87 -2.46 -11.94 11.01
CA LEU A 87 -2.65 -10.63 11.62
C LEU A 87 -3.79 -9.92 10.88
N LYS A 88 -5.04 -10.23 11.22
CA LYS A 88 -6.16 -9.34 10.94
C LYS A 88 -5.97 -8.11 11.81
N ILE A 89 -5.52 -7.01 11.23
CA ILE A 89 -5.38 -5.71 11.88
C ILE A 89 -6.70 -4.97 11.64
N PRO A 90 -7.65 -4.93 12.58
CA PRO A 90 -8.98 -4.36 12.35
C PRO A 90 -8.93 -2.86 12.01
N GLU A 91 -7.90 -2.17 12.52
CA GLU A 91 -7.67 -0.74 12.29
C GLU A 91 -7.39 -0.41 10.82
N LEU A 92 -6.85 -1.36 10.06
CA LEU A 92 -6.50 -1.13 8.66
C LEU A 92 -7.76 -1.00 7.79
N ASP A 93 -8.76 -1.84 8.03
CA ASP A 93 -9.98 -1.87 7.21
C ASP A 93 -10.75 -0.55 7.36
N SER A 94 -10.88 -0.02 8.59
CA SER A 94 -11.52 1.29 8.81
C SER A 94 -10.78 2.45 8.16
N LEU A 95 -9.44 2.39 8.10
CA LEU A 95 -8.64 3.44 7.46
C LEU A 95 -8.74 3.36 5.94
N LEU A 96 -8.87 2.17 5.37
CA LEU A 96 -9.10 1.98 3.94
C LEU A 96 -10.47 2.52 3.52
N ASP A 97 -11.51 2.31 4.33
CA ASP A 97 -12.84 2.87 4.09
C ASP A 97 -12.81 4.41 4.10
N GLU A 98 -12.12 5.00 5.08
CA GLU A 98 -11.94 6.46 5.17
C GLU A 98 -11.15 7.01 3.96
N LEU A 99 -10.09 6.30 3.55
CA LEU A 99 -9.32 6.68 2.37
C LEU A 99 -10.17 6.62 1.11
N ALA A 100 -11.00 5.59 0.95
CA ALA A 100 -11.90 5.42 -0.19
C ALA A 100 -12.94 6.55 -0.25
N GLU A 101 -13.52 6.95 0.88
CA GLU A 101 -14.45 8.08 0.96
C GLU A 101 -13.77 9.39 0.54
N ILE A 102 -12.53 9.62 0.98
CA ILE A 102 -11.79 10.85 0.65
C ILE A 102 -11.36 10.84 -0.80
N THR A 103 -10.89 9.73 -1.35
CA THR A 103 -10.29 9.70 -2.70
C THR A 103 -11.30 9.36 -3.79
N GLY A 104 -12.46 8.79 -3.44
CA GLY A 104 -13.44 8.28 -4.39
C GLY A 104 -13.00 6.99 -5.08
N LEU A 105 -12.13 6.19 -4.44
CA LEU A 105 -11.68 4.90 -4.96
C LEU A 105 -12.82 3.89 -5.02
N THR A 106 -12.80 3.01 -6.02
CA THR A 106 -13.75 1.90 -6.13
C THR A 106 -13.33 0.72 -5.23
N GLU A 107 -14.23 -0.22 -4.95
CA GLU A 107 -13.91 -1.41 -4.15
C GLU A 107 -12.75 -2.22 -4.76
N GLU A 108 -12.67 -2.31 -6.09
CA GLU A 108 -11.57 -2.97 -6.80
C GLU A 108 -10.22 -2.25 -6.55
N ASP A 109 -10.21 -0.92 -6.57
CA ASP A 109 -8.99 -0.14 -6.33
C ASP A 109 -8.51 -0.26 -4.87
N VAL A 110 -9.44 -0.35 -3.92
CA VAL A 110 -9.14 -0.57 -2.50
C VAL A 110 -8.49 -1.94 -2.29
N ASP A 111 -8.95 -2.97 -2.99
CA ASP A 111 -8.36 -4.30 -2.91
C ASP A 111 -6.97 -4.38 -3.54
N VAL A 112 -6.73 -3.68 -4.65
CA VAL A 112 -5.39 -3.54 -5.23
C VAL A 112 -4.45 -2.84 -4.23
N PHE A 113 -4.92 -1.74 -3.64
CA PHE A 113 -4.13 -1.01 -2.63
C PHE A 113 -3.86 -1.83 -1.37
N ARG A 114 -4.82 -2.66 -0.94
CA ARG A 114 -4.64 -3.62 0.15
C ARG A 114 -3.56 -4.65 -0.17
N GLN A 115 -3.47 -5.13 -1.42
CA GLN A 115 -2.40 -6.01 -1.86
C GLN A 115 -1.03 -5.33 -1.81
N ASP A 116 -0.95 -4.07 -2.25
CA ASP A 116 0.28 -3.29 -2.18
C ASP A 116 0.73 -3.07 -0.73
N LEU A 117 -0.20 -2.84 0.20
CA LEU A 117 0.11 -2.73 1.64
C LEU A 117 0.70 -4.02 2.22
N PHE A 118 0.36 -5.20 1.68
CA PHE A 118 0.92 -6.47 2.15
C PHE A 118 2.42 -6.61 1.84
N THR A 119 2.95 -5.85 0.87
CA THR A 119 4.39 -5.80 0.61
C THR A 119 5.18 -5.14 1.74
N MET A 120 4.50 -4.31 2.56
CA MET A 120 5.10 -3.59 3.68
C MET A 120 4.96 -4.36 5.00
N LYS A 121 5.77 -3.96 6.01
CA LYS A 121 5.71 -4.57 7.35
C LYS A 121 4.33 -4.33 7.97
N PRO A 122 3.70 -5.35 8.59
CA PRO A 122 2.36 -5.21 9.19
C PRO A 122 2.21 -4.03 10.16
N SER A 123 3.24 -3.73 10.94
CA SER A 123 3.27 -2.62 11.90
C SER A 123 3.28 -1.23 11.26
N GLU A 124 3.72 -1.12 10.00
CA GLU A 124 3.86 0.17 9.29
C GLU A 124 2.61 0.50 8.46
N ARG A 125 1.75 -0.49 8.17
CA ARG A 125 0.58 -0.33 7.28
C ARG A 125 -0.43 0.72 7.78
N PRO A 126 -0.92 0.69 9.03
CA PRO A 126 -1.90 1.68 9.49
C PRO A 126 -1.33 3.10 9.51
N GLY A 127 -0.06 3.25 9.89
CA GLY A 127 0.64 4.55 9.89
C GLY A 127 0.77 5.15 8.50
N PHE A 128 1.02 4.31 7.48
CA PHE A 128 1.08 4.76 6.09
C PHE A 128 -0.28 5.26 5.59
N VAL A 129 -1.37 4.50 5.80
CA VAL A 129 -2.70 4.90 5.35
C VAL A 129 -3.14 6.22 6.00
N MET A 130 -2.86 6.38 7.30
CA MET A 130 -3.16 7.62 8.03
C MET A 130 -2.41 8.85 7.48
N GLU A 131 -1.14 8.67 7.06
CA GLU A 131 -0.37 9.75 6.44
C GLU A 131 -0.93 10.11 5.05
N VAL A 132 -1.32 9.12 4.23
CA VAL A 132 -1.95 9.38 2.93
C VAL A 132 -3.28 10.14 3.09
N ILE A 133 -4.12 9.72 4.04
CA ILE A 133 -5.37 10.42 4.38
C ILE A 133 -5.10 11.89 4.73
N LYS A 134 -4.09 12.14 5.57
CA LYS A 134 -3.72 13.49 5.99
C LYS A 134 -3.25 14.34 4.81
N GLN A 135 -2.49 13.77 3.88
CA GLN A 135 -2.01 14.45 2.69
C GLN A 135 -3.16 14.79 1.72
N GLU A 136 -4.07 13.85 1.48
CA GLU A 136 -5.23 14.10 0.60
C GLU A 136 -6.20 15.12 1.19
N ARG A 137 -6.45 15.09 2.51
CA ARG A 137 -7.21 16.14 3.19
C ARG A 137 -6.55 17.51 3.04
N ALA A 138 -5.25 17.60 3.24
CA ALA A 138 -4.50 18.85 3.09
C ALA A 138 -4.54 19.37 1.65
N ARG A 139 -4.49 18.48 0.65
CA ARG A 139 -4.59 18.84 -0.76
C ARG A 139 -5.96 19.40 -1.10
N ARG A 140 -7.04 18.70 -0.73
CA ARG A 140 -8.41 19.18 -0.97
C ARG A 140 -8.72 20.49 -0.27
N ALA A 141 -8.21 20.68 0.96
CA ALA A 141 -8.40 21.94 1.68
C ALA A 141 -7.74 23.11 0.92
N LYS A 142 -6.55 22.92 0.36
CA LYS A 142 -5.89 23.92 -0.50
C LYS A 142 -6.65 24.17 -1.78
N ASP A 143 -7.13 23.12 -2.44
CA ASP A 143 -7.92 23.26 -3.67
C ASP A 143 -9.23 24.03 -3.43
N LEU A 144 -9.84 23.87 -2.24
CA LEU A 144 -11.02 24.66 -1.83
C LEU A 144 -10.64 26.13 -1.59
N GLU A 145 -9.56 26.38 -0.85
CA GLU A 145 -9.08 27.73 -0.56
C GLU A 145 -8.66 28.48 -1.82
N GLU A 146 -8.02 27.80 -2.79
CA GLU A 146 -7.68 28.38 -4.09
C GLU A 146 -8.92 28.67 -4.94
N LYS A 147 -9.96 27.83 -4.89
CA LYS A 147 -11.24 28.10 -5.55
C LYS A 147 -11.98 29.28 -4.91
N GLU A 148 -11.92 29.43 -3.59
CA GLU A 148 -12.52 30.57 -2.89
C GLU A 148 -11.76 31.88 -3.18
N LYS A 149 -10.43 31.83 -3.30
CA LYS A 149 -9.61 33.01 -3.66
C LYS A 149 -9.70 33.37 -5.15
N GLY A 150 -9.89 32.41 -6.04
CA GLY A 150 -10.05 32.64 -7.48
C GLY A 150 -11.35 33.36 -7.87
N VAL A 151 -12.31 33.50 -6.94
CA VAL A 151 -13.60 34.17 -7.15
C VAL A 151 -13.63 35.58 -6.53
N SER A 152 -12.71 35.96 -5.64
CA SER A 152 -12.94 37.12 -4.75
C SER A 152 -12.24 38.45 -5.10
N GLU A 153 -11.30 38.52 -6.03
CA GLU A 153 -10.58 39.78 -6.31
C GLU A 153 -11.27 40.70 -7.34
N GLU A 154 -12.10 40.18 -8.24
CA GLU A 154 -12.79 41.01 -9.24
C GLU A 154 -14.19 41.49 -8.80
N GLU A 155 -14.83 40.82 -7.84
CA GLU A 155 -16.21 41.13 -7.39
C GLU A 155 -16.28 42.06 -6.16
N GLN A 156 -15.17 42.31 -5.45
CA GLN A 156 -15.14 43.13 -4.23
C GLN A 156 -14.56 44.54 -4.41
N VAL A 157 -14.44 45.03 -5.65
CA VAL A 157 -14.03 46.43 -5.87
C VAL A 157 -15.20 47.34 -5.53
N GLU A 158 -15.05 48.07 -4.42
CA GLU A 158 -15.99 49.09 -3.97
C GLU A 158 -16.20 50.13 -5.09
N ALA A 159 -17.47 50.49 -5.35
CA ALA A 159 -17.84 51.38 -6.44
C ALA A 159 -17.04 52.69 -6.42
N THR A 160 -16.34 52.99 -7.51
CA THR A 160 -15.65 54.27 -7.62
C THR A 160 -16.65 55.40 -7.91
N PRO A 161 -16.31 56.67 -7.62
CA PRO A 161 -17.18 57.80 -7.95
C PRO A 161 -17.55 57.88 -9.44
N GLU A 162 -16.69 57.37 -10.34
CA GLU A 162 -16.94 57.31 -11.78
C GLU A 162 -18.03 56.29 -12.12
N ASP A 163 -18.05 55.12 -11.47
CA ASP A 163 -19.08 54.09 -11.70
C ASP A 163 -20.50 54.58 -11.29
N LEU A 164 -20.59 55.46 -10.28
CA LEU A 164 -21.87 56.07 -9.86
C LEU A 164 -22.40 57.08 -10.90
N GLU A 165 -21.51 57.78 -11.60
CA GLU A 165 -21.89 58.70 -12.68
C GLU A 165 -22.34 57.94 -13.94
N ASP A 166 -21.69 56.81 -14.23
CA ASP A 166 -22.10 55.89 -15.30
C ASP A 166 -23.48 55.30 -15.04
N MET A 167 -23.77 54.86 -13.81
CA MET A 167 -25.10 54.41 -13.40
C MET A 167 -26.15 55.53 -13.55
N ARG A 168 -25.83 56.77 -13.14
CA ARG A 168 -26.74 57.92 -13.30
C ARG A 168 -27.07 58.17 -14.76
N THR A 169 -26.08 58.08 -15.65
CA THR A 169 -26.25 58.30 -17.08
C THR A 169 -27.11 57.20 -17.71
N ARG A 170 -26.91 55.94 -17.32
CA ARG A 170 -27.72 54.80 -17.78
C ARG A 170 -29.17 54.89 -17.30
N LEU A 171 -29.40 55.17 -16.02
CA LEU A 171 -30.75 55.35 -15.47
C LEU A 171 -31.48 56.54 -16.12
N LYS A 172 -30.76 57.61 -16.46
CA LYS A 172 -31.32 58.75 -17.23
C LYS A 172 -31.69 58.35 -18.66
N SER A 173 -30.89 57.50 -19.31
CA SER A 173 -31.19 56.98 -20.66
C SER A 173 -32.40 56.05 -20.70
N LEU A 174 -32.71 55.40 -19.57
CA LEU A 174 -33.89 54.55 -19.39
C LEU A 174 -35.18 55.34 -19.09
N GLY A 175 -35.09 56.66 -18.97
CA GLY A 175 -36.25 57.55 -18.83
C GLY A 175 -36.83 57.65 -17.42
N LEU A 176 -36.06 57.29 -16.38
CA LEU A 176 -36.47 57.48 -14.98
C LEU A 176 -36.53 58.97 -14.62
N ALA A 177 -37.39 59.33 -13.67
CA ALA A 177 -37.47 60.69 -13.13
C ALA A 177 -36.19 61.03 -12.35
N GLU A 178 -35.71 62.29 -12.45
CA GLU A 178 -34.46 62.70 -11.78
C GLU A 178 -34.50 62.50 -10.26
N GLU A 179 -35.69 62.55 -9.66
CA GLU A 179 -35.93 62.31 -8.23
C GLU A 179 -35.66 60.84 -7.84
N ASP A 180 -36.06 59.88 -8.67
CA ASP A 180 -35.86 58.44 -8.41
C ASP A 180 -34.41 58.02 -8.64
N ILE A 181 -33.76 58.62 -9.65
CA ILE A 181 -32.34 58.37 -9.97
C ILE A 181 -31.45 58.78 -8.80
N ASP A 182 -31.68 59.96 -8.21
CA ASP A 182 -30.85 60.46 -7.11
C ASP A 182 -31.02 59.61 -5.83
N VAL A 183 -32.21 59.03 -5.59
CA VAL A 183 -32.44 58.08 -4.49
C VAL A 183 -31.70 56.77 -4.72
N MET A 184 -31.73 56.22 -5.94
CA MET A 184 -31.03 54.98 -6.29
C MET A 184 -29.51 55.14 -6.22
N VAL A 185 -28.97 56.26 -6.72
CA VAL A 185 -27.53 56.57 -6.63
C VAL A 185 -27.11 56.77 -5.17
N ALA A 186 -27.96 57.34 -4.31
CA ALA A 186 -27.66 57.47 -2.89
C ALA A 186 -27.67 56.11 -2.16
N GLN A 187 -28.56 55.20 -2.53
CA GLN A 187 -28.63 53.84 -1.98
C GLN A 187 -27.49 52.94 -2.46
N ALA A 188 -26.98 53.17 -3.67
CA ALA A 188 -25.86 52.43 -4.25
C ALA A 188 -24.48 52.82 -3.70
N LYS A 189 -24.38 53.90 -2.93
CA LYS A 189 -23.13 54.27 -2.24
C LYS A 189 -22.77 53.22 -1.19
N GLY A 190 -21.86 52.33 -1.55
CA GLY A 190 -21.40 51.20 -0.71
C GLY A 190 -21.75 49.82 -1.26
N LEU A 191 -22.35 49.74 -2.45
CA LEU A 191 -22.53 48.48 -3.18
C LEU A 191 -21.31 48.20 -4.07
N SER A 192 -21.09 46.92 -4.41
CA SER A 192 -20.08 46.54 -5.38
C SER A 192 -20.51 46.89 -6.81
N LYS A 193 -19.55 46.99 -7.73
CA LYS A 193 -19.84 47.21 -9.16
C LYS A 193 -20.80 46.18 -9.75
N ALA A 194 -20.67 44.91 -9.33
CA ALA A 194 -21.53 43.82 -9.79
C ALA A 194 -22.98 43.97 -9.28
N GLU A 195 -23.16 44.42 -8.03
CA GLU A 195 -24.48 44.66 -7.45
C GLU A 195 -25.18 45.85 -8.13
N MET A 196 -24.45 46.93 -8.43
CA MET A 196 -25.00 48.06 -9.19
C MET A 196 -25.44 47.64 -10.59
N GLU A 197 -24.62 46.86 -11.30
CA GLU A 197 -24.94 46.37 -12.64
C GLU A 197 -26.17 45.43 -12.62
N ALA A 198 -26.30 44.60 -11.58
CA ALA A 198 -27.45 43.74 -11.38
C ALA A 198 -28.74 44.55 -11.15
N ILE A 199 -28.68 45.64 -10.39
CA ILE A 199 -29.82 46.55 -10.18
C ILE A 199 -30.23 47.22 -11.49
N ILE A 200 -29.27 47.74 -12.27
CA ILE A 200 -29.55 48.36 -13.57
C ILE A 200 -30.18 47.34 -14.52
N SER A 201 -29.63 46.12 -14.60
CA SER A 201 -30.14 45.06 -15.48
C SER A 201 -31.56 44.60 -15.12
N GLU A 202 -31.88 44.52 -13.82
CA GLU A 202 -33.24 44.20 -13.38
C GLU A 202 -34.24 45.33 -13.73
N ILE A 203 -33.83 46.59 -13.63
CA ILE A 203 -34.64 47.75 -14.04
C ILE A 203 -34.85 47.76 -15.56
N GLU A 204 -33.82 47.49 -16.35
CA GLU A 204 -33.91 47.35 -17.81
C GLU A 204 -34.92 46.27 -18.22
N LYS A 205 -34.92 45.14 -17.50
CA LYS A 205 -35.85 44.03 -17.74
C LYS A 205 -37.30 44.36 -17.36
N GLN A 206 -37.52 45.30 -16.45
CA GLN A 206 -38.86 45.75 -16.05
C GLN A 206 -39.41 46.87 -16.95
N LEU A 207 -38.53 47.62 -17.62
CA LEU A 207 -38.88 48.74 -18.51
C LEU A 207 -38.87 48.38 -20.00
N GLY A 208 -38.27 47.24 -20.38
CA GLY A 208 -38.34 46.63 -21.72
C GLY A 208 -39.49 45.63 -21.88
#